data_AF-A0A137PI19-F1
#
_entry.id   AF-A0A137PI19-F1
#
_cell.length_a   1.000
_cell.length_b   1.000
_cell.length_c   1.000
_cell.angle_alpha   90.00
_cell.angle_beta   90.00
_cell.angle_gamma   90.00
#
_symmetry.space_group_name_H-M   'P 1'
#
loop_
_entity.id
_entity.type
_entity.pdbx_description
1 polymer ?
#
loop_
_entity_poly.entity_id
_entity_poly.type
_entity_poly.pdbx_seq_one_letter_code
_entity_poly.pdbx_strand_id
1 'polypeptide(L)'
;MSQEKNKSFSQSSTKSIIPSIIKGSVAMVVGQSLWAVVIAYLFKKEFALNLLVPSLKSFILEENIPFVVLALLAAFQWMVMPSWTVSSRLAYGGYNFNSPRLSQRQLKGSFERLQSAYENAIETYPSIISAILVAKYNQIPVQIQVNLSLLYLALRTIWFVAYMINLPAVRGITFNLANWSMLYLFLFSTIINFEEHFNYLTGFLSF
;
A
#
# COMPACT_ATOMS: atom_id res chain seq x y z
N MET A 1 15.30 17.46 -47.31
CA MET A 1 16.12 16.36 -46.74
C MET A 1 16.20 16.34 -45.20
N SER A 2 16.17 17.47 -44.48
CA SER A 2 16.22 17.47 -42.99
C SER A 2 14.87 17.15 -42.30
N GLN A 3 13.73 17.54 -42.89
CA GLN A 3 12.40 17.33 -42.28
C GLN A 3 11.88 15.87 -42.38
N GLU A 4 12.30 15.09 -43.38
CA GLU A 4 11.89 13.68 -43.52
C GLU A 4 12.57 12.74 -42.51
N LYS A 5 13.83 13.01 -42.14
CA LYS A 5 14.54 12.25 -41.11
C LYS A 5 13.95 12.43 -39.71
N ASN A 6 13.40 13.60 -39.39
CA ASN A 6 12.73 13.85 -38.11
C ASN A 6 11.35 13.18 -38.01
N LYS A 7 10.59 13.10 -39.12
CA LYS A 7 9.32 12.36 -39.16
C LYS A 7 9.53 10.84 -39.05
N SER A 8 10.55 10.29 -39.69
CA SER A 8 10.84 8.85 -39.64
C SER A 8 11.37 8.38 -38.28
N PHE A 9 12.17 9.20 -37.58
CA PHE A 9 12.66 8.89 -36.22
C PHE A 9 11.54 8.95 -35.18
N SER A 10 10.62 9.91 -35.31
CA SER A 10 9.42 10.05 -34.45
C SER A 10 8.44 8.88 -34.61
N GLN A 11 8.13 8.48 -35.85
CA GLN A 11 7.18 7.37 -36.14
C GLN A 11 7.75 5.97 -35.85
N SER A 12 9.06 5.78 -35.99
CA SER A 12 9.74 4.51 -35.70
C SER A 12 9.81 4.23 -34.18
N SER A 13 10.17 5.25 -33.40
CA SER A 13 10.24 5.20 -31.94
C SER A 13 8.86 4.94 -31.31
N THR A 14 7.82 5.66 -31.73
CA THR A 14 6.47 5.50 -31.18
C THR A 14 5.86 4.12 -31.47
N LYS A 15 6.10 3.55 -32.66
CA LYS A 15 5.57 2.23 -33.04
C LYS A 15 6.18 1.07 -32.24
N SER A 16 7.40 1.18 -31.72
CA SER A 16 8.02 0.14 -30.89
C SER A 16 7.67 0.29 -29.40
N ILE A 17 7.42 1.52 -28.94
CA ILE A 17 7.09 1.83 -27.55
C ILE A 17 5.68 1.34 -27.17
N ILE A 18 4.67 1.60 -28.02
CA ILE A 18 3.27 1.23 -27.74
C ILE A 18 3.10 -0.28 -27.43
N PRO A 19 3.59 -1.23 -28.23
CA PRO A 19 3.45 -2.65 -27.91
C PRO A 19 4.23 -3.06 -26.65
N SER A 20 5.33 -2.39 -26.31
CA SER A 20 6.06 -2.65 -25.06
C SER A 20 5.27 -2.18 -23.82
N ILE A 21 4.61 -1.02 -23.91
CA ILE A 21 3.72 -0.51 -22.86
C ILE A 21 2.52 -1.44 -22.70
N ILE A 22 1.89 -1.85 -23.80
CA ILE A 22 0.73 -2.77 -23.74
C ILE A 22 1.14 -4.10 -23.10
N LYS A 23 2.27 -4.70 -23.50
CA LYS A 23 2.77 -5.94 -22.89
C LYS A 23 3.07 -5.75 -21.40
N GLY A 24 3.70 -4.64 -21.03
CA GLY A 24 3.97 -4.30 -19.62
C GLY A 24 2.69 -4.15 -18.81
N SER A 25 1.71 -3.40 -19.31
CA SER A 25 0.41 -3.21 -18.66
C SER A 25 -0.38 -4.50 -18.52
N VAL A 26 -0.43 -5.35 -19.56
CA VAL A 26 -1.11 -6.65 -19.49
C VAL A 26 -0.43 -7.57 -18.48
N ALA A 27 0.91 -7.64 -18.48
CA ALA A 27 1.66 -8.42 -17.49
C ALA A 27 1.41 -7.92 -16.06
N MET A 28 1.32 -6.60 -15.87
CA MET A 28 0.94 -6.02 -14.59
C MET A 28 -0.48 -6.43 -14.18
N VAL A 29 -1.47 -6.28 -15.06
CA VAL A 29 -2.87 -6.65 -14.75
C VAL A 29 -3.01 -8.13 -14.40
N VAL A 30 -2.39 -9.03 -15.17
CA VAL A 30 -2.42 -10.47 -14.87
C VAL A 30 -1.71 -10.77 -13.55
N GLY A 31 -0.56 -10.12 -13.30
CA GLY A 31 0.15 -10.25 -12.03
C GLY A 31 -0.65 -9.73 -10.83
N GLN A 32 -1.48 -8.70 -11.03
CA GLN A 32 -2.34 -8.15 -9.98
C GLN A 32 -3.40 -9.17 -9.52
N SER A 33 -3.96 -9.97 -10.43
CA SER A 33 -4.92 -11.02 -10.09
C SER A 33 -4.35 -12.07 -9.13
N LEU A 34 -3.06 -12.38 -9.21
CA LEU A 34 -2.40 -13.32 -8.29
C LEU A 34 -2.36 -12.76 -6.87
N TRP A 35 -2.04 -11.47 -6.71
CA TRP A 35 -1.99 -10.83 -5.39
C TRP A 35 -3.35 -10.76 -4.71
N ALA A 36 -4.41 -10.56 -5.49
CA ALA A 36 -5.78 -10.64 -5.01
C ALA A 36 -6.07 -12.01 -4.37
N VAL A 37 -5.73 -13.10 -5.07
CA VAL A 37 -5.93 -14.47 -4.57
C VAL A 37 -5.12 -14.74 -3.31
N VAL A 38 -3.86 -14.29 -3.24
CA VAL A 38 -3.02 -14.45 -2.04
C VAL A 38 -3.64 -13.72 -0.84
N ILE A 39 -4.13 -12.50 -1.02
CA ILE A 39 -4.81 -11.77 0.07
C ILE A 39 -6.11 -12.47 0.48
N ALA A 40 -6.91 -12.95 -0.48
CA ALA A 40 -8.11 -13.72 -0.17
C ALA A 40 -7.78 -14.97 0.67
N TYR A 41 -6.67 -15.65 0.36
CA TYR A 41 -6.18 -16.80 1.12
C TYR A 41 -5.74 -16.42 2.55
N LEU A 42 -4.90 -15.38 2.70
CA LEU A 42 -4.42 -14.91 4.00
C LEU A 42 -5.57 -14.42 4.89
N PHE A 43 -6.53 -13.74 4.28
CA PHE A 43 -7.77 -13.32 4.90
C PHE A 43 -8.57 -14.52 5.42
N LYS A 44 -8.81 -15.53 4.56
CA LYS A 44 -9.54 -16.77 4.93
C LYS A 44 -8.86 -17.53 6.06
N LYS A 45 -7.52 -17.49 6.14
CA LYS A 45 -6.75 -18.13 7.21
C LYS A 45 -6.76 -17.36 8.54
N GLU A 46 -7.42 -16.20 8.60
CA GLU A 46 -7.45 -15.32 9.77
C GLU A 46 -6.04 -15.05 10.32
N PHE A 47 -5.04 -14.99 9.42
CA PHE A 47 -3.64 -15.00 9.81
C PHE A 47 -3.28 -13.83 10.73
N ALA A 48 -3.75 -12.62 10.41
CA ALA A 48 -3.47 -11.44 11.21
C ALA A 48 -4.21 -11.47 12.56
N LEU A 49 -5.42 -12.03 12.58
CA LEU A 49 -6.20 -12.21 13.81
C LEU A 49 -5.48 -13.16 14.75
N ASN A 50 -5.09 -14.35 14.28
CA ASN A 50 -4.46 -15.36 15.12
C ASN A 50 -3.07 -14.95 15.61
N LEU A 51 -2.33 -14.15 14.84
CA LEU A 51 -0.97 -13.73 15.20
C LEU A 51 -0.94 -12.50 16.12
N LEU A 52 -1.71 -11.45 15.81
CA LEU A 52 -1.53 -10.13 16.42
C LEU A 52 -2.61 -9.80 17.45
N VAL A 53 -3.84 -10.25 17.26
CA VAL A 53 -4.97 -9.86 18.11
C VAL A 53 -4.85 -10.36 19.55
N PRO A 54 -4.38 -11.59 19.86
CA PRO A 54 -4.21 -12.03 21.25
C PRO A 54 -3.37 -11.08 22.11
N SER A 55 -2.36 -10.43 21.51
CA SER A 55 -1.50 -9.47 22.20
C SER A 55 -2.16 -8.08 22.37
N LEU A 56 -3.17 -7.77 21.56
CA LEU A 56 -3.84 -6.46 21.56
C LEU A 56 -5.13 -6.44 22.39
N LYS A 57 -5.86 -7.58 22.50
CA LYS A 57 -7.13 -7.67 23.25
C LYS A 57 -7.01 -7.28 24.72
N SER A 58 -5.82 -7.44 25.32
CA SER A 58 -5.58 -7.05 26.72
C SER A 58 -5.60 -5.54 26.95
N PHE A 59 -5.47 -4.74 25.89
CA PHE A 59 -5.35 -3.28 25.99
C PHE A 59 -6.44 -2.54 25.19
N ILE A 60 -6.98 -3.16 24.14
CA ILE A 60 -7.81 -2.48 23.14
C ILE A 60 -9.01 -3.37 22.79
N LEU A 61 -10.20 -2.76 22.76
CA LEU A 61 -11.39 -3.40 22.21
C LEU A 61 -11.19 -3.72 20.73
N GLU A 62 -11.57 -4.92 20.31
CA GLU A 62 -11.36 -5.40 18.94
C GLU A 62 -11.97 -4.47 17.88
N GLU A 63 -13.14 -3.92 18.18
CA GLU A 63 -13.85 -2.97 17.32
C GLU A 63 -13.10 -1.66 17.04
N ASN A 64 -12.10 -1.33 17.87
CA ASN A 64 -11.30 -0.12 17.78
C ASN A 64 -9.93 -0.36 17.14
N ILE A 65 -9.54 -1.62 16.92
CA ILE A 65 -8.25 -1.96 16.29
C ILE A 65 -8.06 -1.25 14.94
N PRO A 66 -9.04 -1.17 14.02
CA PRO A 66 -8.83 -0.46 12.75
C PRO A 66 -8.47 1.01 12.93
N PHE A 67 -9.05 1.69 13.93
CA PHE A 67 -8.71 3.08 14.25
C PHE A 67 -7.33 3.21 14.88
N VAL A 68 -6.93 2.25 15.71
CA VAL A 68 -5.57 2.19 16.26
C VAL A 68 -4.55 2.01 15.14
N VAL A 69 -4.84 1.15 14.16
CA VAL A 69 -4.01 1.00 12.96
C VAL A 69 -3.85 2.35 12.23
N LEU A 70 -4.94 3.08 12.04
CA LEU A 70 -4.87 4.42 11.43
C LEU A 70 -4.03 5.39 12.24
N ALA A 71 -4.17 5.39 13.56
CA ALA A 71 -3.39 6.25 14.46
C ALA A 71 -1.89 5.90 14.43
N LEU A 72 -1.54 4.61 14.43
CA LEU A 72 -0.15 4.14 14.32
C LEU A 72 0.45 4.53 12.97
N LEU A 73 -0.30 4.35 11.87
CA LEU A 73 0.13 4.79 10.55
C LEU A 73 0.30 6.32 10.51
N ALA A 74 -0.62 7.09 11.09
CA ALA A 74 -0.51 8.55 11.18
C ALA A 74 0.76 8.96 11.93
N ALA A 75 0.96 8.43 13.14
CA ALA A 75 2.11 8.73 13.97
C ALA A 75 3.42 8.39 13.25
N PHE A 76 3.49 7.21 12.64
CA PHE A 76 4.67 6.79 11.91
C PHE A 76 4.94 7.69 10.68
N GLN A 77 3.92 7.96 9.88
CA GLN A 77 4.08 8.67 8.61
C GLN A 77 4.21 10.19 8.77
N TRP A 78 3.56 10.79 9.76
CA TRP A 78 3.52 12.25 9.91
C TRP A 78 4.52 12.75 10.96
N MET A 79 4.95 11.91 11.89
CA MET A 79 5.92 12.31 12.92
C MET A 79 7.28 11.65 12.68
N VAL A 80 7.31 10.31 12.61
CA VAL A 80 8.58 9.56 12.59
C VAL A 80 9.30 9.72 11.24
N MET A 81 8.62 9.45 10.14
CA MET A 81 9.21 9.49 8.80
C MET A 81 9.69 10.89 8.37
N PRO A 82 8.95 11.99 8.62
CA PRO A 82 9.43 13.34 8.31
C PRO A 82 10.67 13.69 9.12
N SER A 83 10.71 13.31 10.41
CA SER A 83 11.88 13.52 11.26
C SER A 83 13.10 12.78 10.73
N TRP A 84 12.95 11.53 10.32
CA TRP A 84 14.03 10.76 9.70
C TRP A 84 14.46 11.32 8.35
N THR A 85 13.53 11.77 7.49
CA THR A 85 13.88 12.37 6.19
C THR A 85 14.55 13.73 6.33
N VAL A 86 14.21 14.54 7.34
CA VAL A 86 14.92 15.79 7.62
C VAL A 86 16.31 15.49 8.16
N SER A 87 16.40 14.57 9.12
CA SER A 87 17.69 14.14 9.70
C SER A 87 18.63 13.56 8.65
N SER A 88 18.11 12.77 7.69
CA SER A 88 18.91 12.22 6.60
C SER A 88 19.45 13.30 5.66
N ARG A 89 18.66 14.32 5.35
CA ARG A 89 19.11 15.46 4.53
C ARG A 89 20.18 16.29 5.24
N LEU A 90 20.05 16.48 6.55
CA LEU A 90 21.06 17.14 7.37
C LEU A 90 22.36 16.32 7.37
N ALA A 91 22.27 15.01 7.60
CA ALA A 91 23.42 14.11 7.60
C ALA A 91 24.12 14.00 6.24
N TYR A 92 23.38 14.16 5.14
CA TYR A 92 23.96 14.19 3.79
C TYR A 92 24.74 15.48 3.47
N GLY A 93 24.59 16.54 4.29
CA GLY A 93 25.36 17.79 4.13
C GLY A 93 24.82 18.76 3.07
N GLY A 94 23.62 18.52 2.53
CA GLY A 94 23.01 19.32 1.45
C GLY A 94 21.69 20.02 1.81
N TYR A 95 21.35 20.12 3.10
CA TYR A 95 20.06 20.66 3.52
C TYR A 95 20.04 22.19 3.50
N ASN A 96 19.27 22.76 2.59
CA ASN A 96 19.02 24.19 2.48
C ASN A 96 17.62 24.51 3.04
N PHE A 97 17.59 25.21 4.17
CA PHE A 97 16.35 25.63 4.84
C PHE A 97 15.49 26.56 3.97
N ASN A 98 16.10 27.32 3.06
CA ASN A 98 15.38 28.21 2.14
C ASN A 98 14.72 27.45 0.98
N SER A 99 15.15 26.21 0.72
CA SER A 99 14.65 25.41 -0.41
C SER A 99 14.67 23.91 -0.09
N PRO A 100 13.87 23.45 0.89
CA PRO A 100 13.91 22.08 1.39
C PRO A 100 13.58 21.03 0.31
N ARG A 101 12.76 21.39 -0.69
CA ARG A 101 12.41 20.53 -1.83
C ARG A 101 13.56 20.33 -2.82
N LEU A 102 14.45 21.31 -2.96
CA LEU A 102 15.63 21.14 -3.82
C LEU A 102 16.64 20.19 -3.16
N SER A 103 16.80 20.28 -1.84
CA SER A 103 17.64 19.35 -1.07
C SER A 103 17.17 17.90 -1.15
N GLN A 104 15.86 17.65 -1.29
CA GLN A 104 15.32 16.29 -1.50
C GLN A 104 15.85 15.67 -2.81
N ARG A 105 15.91 16.45 -3.89
CA ARG A 105 16.35 15.97 -5.22
C ARG A 105 17.85 15.65 -5.31
N GLN A 106 18.63 16.13 -4.34
CA GLN A 106 20.07 15.92 -4.30
C GLN A 106 20.47 14.65 -3.54
N LEU A 107 19.53 14.05 -2.79
CA LEU A 107 19.75 12.81 -2.07
C LEU A 107 20.09 11.69 -3.04
N LYS A 108 21.00 10.80 -2.62
CA LYS A 108 21.38 9.61 -3.38
C LYS A 108 21.40 8.39 -2.47
N GLY A 109 21.24 7.21 -3.09
CA GLY A 109 21.43 5.93 -2.40
C GLY A 109 20.41 5.71 -1.28
N SER A 110 20.87 5.42 -0.07
CA SER A 110 19.98 5.07 1.05
C SER A 110 19.09 6.24 1.50
N PHE A 111 19.56 7.48 1.40
CA PHE A 111 18.79 8.65 1.81
C PHE A 111 17.68 8.99 0.81
N GLU A 112 17.96 8.81 -0.49
CA GLU A 112 16.96 8.89 -1.55
C GLU A 112 15.87 7.84 -1.32
N ARG A 113 16.26 6.60 -1.00
CA ARG A 113 15.30 5.52 -0.72
C ARG A 113 14.39 5.85 0.47
N LEU A 114 14.93 6.40 1.55
CA LEU A 114 14.12 6.83 2.70
C LEU A 114 13.12 7.94 2.31
N GLN A 115 13.55 8.90 1.48
CA GLN A 115 12.69 9.96 0.98
C GLN A 115 11.55 9.41 0.12
N SER A 116 11.87 8.51 -0.83
CA SER A 116 10.87 7.88 -1.69
C SER A 116 9.93 6.95 -0.92
N ALA A 117 10.40 6.30 0.14
CA ALA A 117 9.55 5.52 1.03
C ALA A 117 8.55 6.41 1.78
N TYR A 118 8.98 7.58 2.23
CA TYR A 118 8.09 8.56 2.86
C TYR A 118 7.02 9.06 1.89
N GLU A 119 7.41 9.46 0.68
CA GLU A 119 6.49 9.92 -0.36
C GLU A 119 5.44 8.85 -0.71
N ASN A 120 5.86 7.60 -0.90
CA ASN A 120 4.91 6.52 -1.15
C ASN A 120 3.98 6.26 0.07
N ALA A 121 4.47 6.42 1.29
CA ALA A 121 3.66 6.23 2.48
C ALA A 121 2.52 7.25 2.56
N ILE A 122 2.82 8.54 2.36
CA ILE A 122 1.82 9.62 2.39
C ILE A 122 0.83 9.55 1.23
N GLU A 123 1.23 9.05 0.06
CA GLU A 123 0.34 8.87 -1.10
C GLU A 123 -0.74 7.82 -0.85
N THR A 124 -0.39 6.72 -0.18
CA THR A 124 -1.31 5.61 0.10
C THR A 124 -2.22 5.83 1.31
N TYR A 125 -1.87 6.78 2.18
CA TYR A 125 -2.53 6.98 3.47
C TYR A 125 -4.00 7.44 3.37
N PRO A 126 -4.38 8.41 2.51
CA PRO A 126 -5.77 8.82 2.37
C PRO A 126 -6.69 7.67 1.95
N SER A 127 -6.19 6.77 1.10
CA SER A 127 -6.96 5.63 0.60
C SER A 127 -7.28 4.61 1.70
N ILE A 128 -6.33 4.29 2.58
CA ILE A 128 -6.59 3.37 3.70
C ILE A 128 -7.48 3.99 4.77
N ILE A 129 -7.33 5.30 5.06
CA ILE A 129 -8.28 6.02 5.93
C ILE A 129 -9.69 5.89 5.38
N SER A 130 -9.87 6.20 4.10
CA SER A 130 -11.18 6.16 3.44
C SER A 130 -11.79 4.76 3.52
N ALA A 131 -10.99 3.71 3.25
CA ALA A 131 -11.45 2.33 3.36
C ALA A 131 -11.93 1.94 4.76
N ILE A 132 -11.18 2.30 5.80
CA ILE A 132 -11.56 1.99 7.19
C ILE A 132 -12.80 2.78 7.62
N LEU A 133 -12.87 4.08 7.29
CA LEU A 133 -14.02 4.92 7.66
C LEU A 133 -15.31 4.45 6.98
N VAL A 134 -15.27 4.16 5.68
CA VAL A 134 -16.44 3.68 4.94
C VAL A 134 -16.84 2.28 5.42
N ALA A 135 -15.87 1.39 5.69
CA ALA A 135 -16.18 0.06 6.24
C ALA A 135 -16.85 0.13 7.61
N LYS A 136 -16.42 1.04 8.49
CA LYS A 136 -17.08 1.25 9.79
C LYS A 136 -18.47 1.86 9.62
N TYR A 137 -18.61 2.86 8.75
CA TYR A 137 -19.90 3.51 8.49
C TYR A 137 -20.94 2.53 7.92
N ASN A 138 -20.53 1.66 7.00
CA ASN A 138 -21.38 0.62 6.40
C ASN A 138 -21.48 -0.66 7.24
N GLN A 139 -20.99 -0.62 8.48
CA GLN A 139 -21.13 -1.70 9.48
C GLN A 139 -20.65 -3.07 8.97
N ILE A 140 -19.55 -3.10 8.20
CA ILE A 140 -18.93 -4.35 7.76
C ILE A 140 -18.54 -5.19 9.00
N PRO A 141 -18.62 -6.54 8.97
CA PRO A 141 -18.29 -7.35 10.13
C PRO A 141 -16.91 -7.00 10.73
N VAL A 142 -16.85 -6.83 12.05
CA VAL A 142 -15.66 -6.36 12.77
C VAL A 142 -14.43 -7.22 12.45
N GLN A 143 -14.61 -8.54 12.39
CA GLN A 143 -13.57 -9.51 12.03
C GLN A 143 -12.87 -9.15 10.71
N ILE A 144 -13.62 -8.69 9.71
CA ILE A 144 -13.09 -8.34 8.40
C ILE A 144 -12.29 -7.05 8.46
N GLN A 145 -12.84 -6.04 9.15
CA GLN A 145 -12.17 -4.76 9.33
C GLN A 145 -10.83 -4.93 10.06
N VAL A 146 -10.83 -5.71 11.15
CA VAL A 146 -9.64 -5.98 11.96
C VAL A 146 -8.59 -6.76 11.16
N ASN A 147 -8.98 -7.85 10.50
CA ASN A 147 -8.04 -8.71 9.77
C ASN A 147 -7.35 -7.95 8.63
N LEU A 148 -8.12 -7.25 7.79
CA LEU A 148 -7.56 -6.52 6.64
C LEU A 148 -6.74 -5.28 7.05
N SER A 149 -7.14 -4.56 8.10
CA SER A 149 -6.39 -3.41 8.60
C SER A 149 -5.05 -3.82 9.24
N LEU A 150 -5.04 -4.90 10.03
CA LEU A 150 -3.80 -5.43 10.60
C LEU A 150 -2.87 -6.01 9.53
N LEU A 151 -3.43 -6.72 8.54
CA LEU A 151 -2.65 -7.26 7.43
C LEU A 151 -2.00 -6.12 6.62
N TYR A 152 -2.75 -5.04 6.36
CA TYR A 152 -2.21 -3.84 5.74
C TYR A 152 -1.05 -3.26 6.56
N LEU A 153 -1.23 -3.06 7.88
CA LEU A 153 -0.19 -2.52 8.75
C LEU A 153 1.07 -3.38 8.72
N ALA A 154 0.94 -4.69 8.91
CA ALA A 154 2.07 -5.62 8.93
C ALA A 154 2.84 -5.59 7.59
N LEU A 155 2.12 -5.64 6.46
CA LEU A 155 2.72 -5.59 5.14
C LEU A 155 3.42 -4.25 4.87
N ARG A 156 2.86 -3.12 5.33
CA ARG A 156 3.51 -1.80 5.20
C ARG A 156 4.75 -1.67 6.07
N THR A 157 4.79 -2.28 7.24
CA THR A 157 6.00 -2.34 8.06
C THR A 157 7.10 -3.14 7.36
N ILE A 158 6.79 -4.35 6.86
CA ILE A 158 7.77 -5.18 6.11
C ILE A 158 8.22 -4.44 4.84
N TRP A 159 7.30 -3.82 4.12
CA TRP A 159 7.58 -3.02 2.93
C TRP A 159 8.58 -1.89 3.23
N PHE A 160 8.38 -1.14 4.31
CA PHE A 160 9.26 -0.05 4.69
C PHE A 160 10.68 -0.54 4.99
N VAL A 161 10.79 -1.61 5.78
CA VAL A 161 12.09 -2.25 6.08
C VAL A 161 12.78 -2.68 4.79
N ALA A 162 12.07 -3.41 3.91
CA ALA A 162 12.59 -3.85 2.61
C ALA A 162 13.04 -2.69 1.72
N TYR A 163 12.35 -1.54 1.80
CA TYR A 163 12.74 -0.32 1.09
C TYR A 163 14.11 0.19 1.55
N MET A 164 14.32 0.26 2.87
CA MET A 164 15.55 0.78 3.46
C MET A 164 16.76 -0.09 3.12
N ILE A 165 16.63 -1.41 3.23
CA ILE A 165 17.69 -2.38 2.94
C ILE A 165 17.83 -2.75 1.46
N ASN A 166 17.09 -2.08 0.56
CA ASN A 166 17.16 -2.27 -0.89
C ASN A 166 16.82 -3.69 -1.37
N LEU A 167 15.72 -4.27 -0.87
CA LEU A 167 15.18 -5.55 -1.36
C LEU A 167 14.00 -5.30 -2.33
N PRO A 168 14.25 -5.11 -3.64
CA PRO A 168 13.22 -4.67 -4.59
C PRO A 168 12.08 -5.68 -4.76
N ALA A 169 12.37 -6.99 -4.74
CA ALA A 169 11.36 -8.03 -4.88
C ALA A 169 10.39 -8.05 -3.68
N VAL A 170 10.93 -8.07 -2.46
CA VAL A 170 10.13 -8.05 -1.22
C VAL A 170 9.29 -6.77 -1.15
N ARG A 171 9.90 -5.63 -1.48
CA ARG A 171 9.19 -4.34 -1.57
C ARG A 171 8.03 -4.40 -2.57
N GLY A 172 8.23 -4.94 -3.77
CA GLY A 172 7.17 -5.05 -4.76
C GLY A 172 6.02 -5.94 -4.29
N ILE A 173 6.33 -7.11 -3.73
CA ILE A 173 5.33 -8.07 -3.25
C ILE A 173 4.51 -7.46 -2.10
N THR A 174 5.18 -6.97 -1.06
CA THR A 174 4.52 -6.41 0.13
C THR A 174 3.71 -5.16 -0.18
N PHE A 175 4.16 -4.32 -1.12
CA PHE A 175 3.40 -3.17 -1.61
C PHE A 175 2.07 -3.59 -2.22
N ASN A 176 2.10 -4.55 -3.16
CA ASN A 176 0.90 -5.00 -3.85
C ASN A 176 -0.06 -5.70 -2.87
N LEU A 177 0.44 -6.58 -2.02
CA LEU A 177 -0.38 -7.27 -1.00
C LEU A 177 -1.07 -6.26 -0.05
N ALA A 178 -0.35 -5.22 0.39
CA ALA A 178 -0.95 -4.18 1.24
C ALA A 178 -2.06 -3.44 0.48
N ASN A 179 -1.81 -3.00 -0.75
CA ASN A 179 -2.83 -2.31 -1.55
C ASN A 179 -4.05 -3.18 -1.84
N TRP A 180 -3.87 -4.49 -2.04
CA TRP A 180 -4.98 -5.42 -2.19
C TRP A 180 -5.79 -5.59 -0.91
N SER A 181 -5.15 -5.59 0.27
CA SER A 181 -5.84 -5.61 1.56
C SER A 181 -6.73 -4.37 1.74
N MET A 182 -6.19 -3.20 1.41
CA MET A 182 -6.93 -1.94 1.40
C MET A 182 -8.07 -1.97 0.39
N LEU A 183 -7.82 -2.44 -0.83
CA LEU A 183 -8.82 -2.49 -1.90
C LEU A 183 -9.96 -3.45 -1.54
N TYR A 184 -9.67 -4.61 -0.95
CA TYR A 184 -10.69 -5.54 -0.48
C TYR A 184 -11.57 -4.93 0.61
N LEU A 185 -10.96 -4.24 1.58
CA LEU A 185 -11.71 -3.54 2.62
C LEU A 185 -12.65 -2.48 2.00
N PHE A 186 -12.15 -1.72 1.02
CA PHE A 186 -12.96 -0.74 0.29
C PHE A 186 -14.07 -1.41 -0.53
N LEU A 187 -13.78 -2.47 -1.28
CA LEU A 187 -14.76 -3.19 -2.08
C LEU A 187 -15.88 -3.79 -1.22
N PHE A 188 -15.52 -4.46 -0.12
CA PHE A 188 -16.52 -4.99 0.82
C PHE A 188 -17.37 -3.87 1.42
N SER A 189 -16.77 -2.71 1.70
CA SER A 189 -17.52 -1.54 2.16
C SER A 189 -18.53 -1.01 1.15
N THR A 190 -18.34 -1.21 -0.16
CA THR A 190 -19.31 -0.74 -1.18
C THR A 190 -20.53 -1.65 -1.35
N ILE A 191 -20.48 -2.88 -0.83
CA ILE A 191 -21.58 -3.84 -0.95
C ILE A 191 -22.61 -3.53 0.15
N ILE A 192 -23.79 -3.06 -0.27
CA ILE A 192 -24.92 -2.82 0.62
C ILE A 192 -25.38 -4.17 1.19
N ASN A 193 -25.68 -4.23 2.49
CA ASN A 193 -26.04 -5.47 3.20
C ASN A 193 -25.00 -6.59 3.01
N PHE A 194 -23.71 -6.25 3.06
CA PHE A 194 -22.63 -7.21 2.89
C PHE A 194 -22.78 -8.43 3.81
N GLU A 195 -23.20 -8.24 5.06
CA GLU A 195 -23.36 -9.33 6.02
C GLU A 195 -24.41 -10.36 5.58
N GLU A 196 -25.56 -9.93 5.04
CA GLU A 196 -26.58 -10.83 4.50
C GLU A 196 -26.04 -11.65 3.32
N HIS A 197 -25.34 -10.99 2.39
CA HIS A 197 -24.74 -11.63 1.22
C HIS A 197 -23.58 -12.57 1.60
N PHE A 198 -22.74 -12.17 2.56
CA PHE A 198 -21.61 -12.95 3.02
C PHE A 198 -22.06 -14.21 3.77
N ASN A 199 -23.09 -14.09 4.62
CA ASN A 199 -23.66 -15.22 5.34
C ASN A 199 -24.37 -16.18 4.36
N TYR A 200 -25.05 -15.66 3.33
CA TYR A 200 -25.62 -16.48 2.26
C TYR A 200 -24.53 -17.28 1.50
N LEU A 201 -23.45 -16.63 1.10
CA LEU A 201 -22.35 -17.27 0.36
C LEU A 201 -21.56 -18.26 1.21
N THR A 202 -21.30 -17.95 2.48
CA THR A 202 -20.55 -18.85 3.38
C THR A 202 -21.39 -20.03 3.85
N GLY A 203 -22.70 -19.82 4.09
CA GLY A 203 -23.66 -20.90 4.35
C GLY A 203 -23.81 -21.89 3.19
N PHE A 204 -23.68 -21.42 1.95
CA PHE A 204 -23.68 -22.28 0.76
C PHE A 204 -22.41 -23.15 0.64
N LEU A 205 -21.26 -22.65 1.13
CA LEU A 205 -19.97 -23.35 1.06
C LEU A 205 -19.68 -24.25 2.27
N SER A 206 -20.60 -24.33 3.23
CA SER A 206 -20.52 -25.19 4.42
C SER A 206 -21.28 -26.52 4.29
N PHE A 207 -21.74 -26.88 3.09
CA PHE A 207 -22.19 -28.23 2.71
C PHE A 207 -21.07 -29.00 2.02
#